data_AF-A0A850BFJ8-F1
#
_entry.id   AF-A0A850BFJ8-F1
#
_cell.length_a   1.000
_cell.length_b   1.000
_cell.length_c   1.000
_cell.angle_alpha   90.00
_cell.angle_beta   90.00
_cell.angle_gamma   90.00
#
_symmetry.space_group_name_H-M   'P 1'
#
loop_
_entity.id
_entity.type
_entity.pdbx_description
1 polymer ?
#
loop_
_entity_poly.entity_id
_entity_poly.type
_entity_poly.pdbx_seq_one_letter_code
_entity_poly.pdbx_strand_id
1 'polypeptide(L)' 'EFDFRDVPFVQYFTEGFALHGAYWHDDFGTPRSHGCINLAPVDAAWLFNWTTPEVPKGWHAALSLKRGTLVHTHP' A
#
# COMPACT_ATOMS: atom_id res chain seq x y z
N GLU A 1 6.06 -12.61 17.07
CA GLU A 1 4.96 -11.71 16.68
C GLU A 1 5.58 -10.38 16.32
N PHE A 2 5.52 -9.97 15.05
CA PHE A 2 6.08 -8.69 14.64
C PHE A 2 4.99 -7.63 14.75
N ASP A 3 5.11 -6.76 15.75
CA ASP A 3 4.21 -5.64 16.00
C ASP A 3 4.63 -4.45 15.11
N PHE A 4 4.19 -4.46 13.85
CA PHE A 4 4.39 -3.34 12.93
C PHE A 4 3.32 -2.28 13.16
N ARG A 5 3.48 -1.47 14.21
CA ARG A 5 2.64 -0.28 14.42
C ARG A 5 2.96 0.76 13.34
N ASP A 6 1.90 1.41 12.86
CA ASP A 6 1.95 2.54 11.94
C ASP A 6 2.59 2.25 10.57
N VAL A 7 2.16 1.15 9.93
CA VAL A 7 2.52 0.85 8.53
C VAL A 7 2.09 2.03 7.64
N PRO A 8 3.00 2.68 6.90
CA PRO A 8 2.68 3.88 6.14
C PRO A 8 2.13 3.56 4.74
N PHE A 9 1.37 4.51 4.19
CA PHE A 9 0.92 4.52 2.79
C PHE A 9 0.13 3.27 2.34
N VAL A 10 -0.70 2.75 3.25
CA VAL A 10 -1.49 1.53 3.03
C VAL A 10 -2.59 1.77 1.99
N GLN A 11 -2.62 0.92 0.95
CA GLN A 11 -3.61 0.95 -0.13
C GLN A 11 -4.15 -0.45 -0.39
N TYR A 12 -5.39 -0.70 0.02
CA TYR A 12 -6.05 -1.99 -0.22
C TYR A 12 -6.54 -2.12 -1.66
N PHE A 13 -6.34 -3.29 -2.27
CA PHE A 13 -6.78 -3.55 -3.66
C PHE A 13 -7.63 -4.82 -3.82
N THR A 14 -7.48 -5.85 -2.97
CA THR A 14 -8.38 -7.02 -2.98
C THR A 14 -8.28 -7.83 -1.68
N GLU A 15 -9.40 -8.36 -1.18
CA GLU A 15 -9.50 -9.36 -0.08
C GLU A 15 -8.61 -9.13 1.17
N GLY A 16 -8.22 -7.88 1.45
CA GLY A 16 -7.32 -7.53 2.56
C GLY A 16 -5.84 -7.42 2.19
N PHE A 17 -5.46 -7.70 0.95
CA PHE A 17 -4.14 -7.39 0.42
C PHE A 17 -3.99 -5.91 0.12
N ALA A 18 -2.81 -5.38 0.47
CA ALA A 18 -2.47 -3.98 0.31
C ALA A 18 -1.07 -3.79 -0.27
N LEU A 19 -0.90 -2.66 -0.95
CA LEU A 19 0.40 -2.03 -1.17
C LEU A 19 0.71 -1.18 0.06
N HIS A 20 1.93 -1.26 0.59
CA HIS A 20 2.33 -0.41 1.71
C HIS A 20 3.85 -0.26 1.83
N GLY A 21 4.29 0.75 2.58
CA GLY A 21 5.71 0.92 2.91
C GLY A 21 6.17 -0.12 3.92
N ALA A 22 7.32 -0.72 3.68
CA ALA A 22 7.99 -1.62 4.62
C ALA A 22 9.34 -1.01 5.03
N TYR A 23 9.39 -0.37 6.20
CA TYR A 23 10.62 0.26 6.72
C TYR A 23 11.52 -0.73 7.48
N TRP A 24 11.03 -1.94 7.73
CA TRP A 24 11.69 -2.95 8.57
C TRP A 24 12.59 -3.93 7.80
N HIS A 25 12.65 -3.83 6.48
CA HIS A 25 13.62 -4.55 5.64
C HIS A 25 13.88 -3.81 4.33
N ASP A 26 14.96 -4.19 3.66
CA ASP A 26 15.41 -3.68 2.36
C ASP A 26 15.50 -4.77 1.27
N ASP A 27 15.16 -6.02 1.60
CA ASP A 27 15.13 -7.18 0.70
C ASP A 27 13.90 -7.19 -0.23
N PHE A 28 13.83 -6.20 -1.13
CA PHE A 28 12.77 -6.10 -2.14
C PHE A 28 13.04 -7.01 -3.34
N GLY A 29 11.96 -7.49 -3.97
CA GLY A 29 12.03 -8.51 -5.02
C GLY A 29 12.03 -9.95 -4.50
N THR A 30 12.26 -10.14 -3.20
CA THR A 30 12.08 -11.42 -2.50
C THR A 30 10.76 -11.40 -1.71
N PRO A 31 9.95 -12.49 -1.73
CA PRO A 31 8.73 -12.54 -0.93
C PRO A 31 9.02 -12.48 0.58
N ARG A 32 8.48 -11.46 1.26
CA ARG A 32 8.66 -11.21 2.71
C ARG A 32 7.35 -11.00 3.47
N SER A 33 6.20 -11.25 2.83
CA SER A 33 4.85 -11.03 3.37
C SER A 33 3.97 -12.27 3.20
N HIS A 34 2.79 -12.26 3.83
CA HIS A 34 1.73 -13.26 3.63
C HIS A 34 0.72 -12.84 2.53
N GLY A 35 1.14 -11.95 1.61
CA GLY A 35 0.36 -11.55 0.43
C GLY A 35 0.30 -10.05 0.15
N CYS A 36 0.54 -9.18 1.14
CA CYS A 36 0.73 -7.75 0.88
C CYS A 36 1.97 -7.49 0.02
N ILE A 37 1.96 -6.41 -0.74
CA ILE A 37 3.10 -6.02 -1.56
C ILE A 37 3.88 -4.94 -0.82
N ASN A 38 5.06 -5.34 -0.31
CA ASN A 38 5.97 -4.44 0.39
C ASN A 38 6.69 -3.54 -0.62
N LEU A 39 6.67 -2.24 -0.37
CA LEU A 39 7.37 -1.23 -1.14
C LEU A 39 8.41 -0.53 -0.27
N ALA A 40 9.49 -0.04 -0.87
CA ALA A 40 10.38 0.88 -0.18
C ALA A 40 9.58 2.12 0.25
N PRO A 41 9.85 2.74 1.41
CA PRO A 41 9.04 3.86 1.92
C PRO A 41 8.88 5.03 0.92
N VAL A 42 9.92 5.32 0.13
CA VAL A 42 9.88 6.36 -0.90
C VAL A 42 8.93 5.98 -2.05
N ASP A 43 8.98 4.72 -2.50
CA ASP A 43 8.13 4.23 -3.58
C ASP A 43 6.67 4.14 -3.13
N ALA A 44 6.44 3.71 -1.88
CA ALA A 44 5.12 3.69 -1.27
C ALA A 44 4.50 5.09 -1.22
N ALA A 45 5.28 6.10 -0.80
CA ALA A 45 4.84 7.48 -0.77
C ALA A 45 4.54 8.02 -2.17
N TRP A 46 5.41 7.76 -3.15
CA TRP A 46 5.19 8.17 -4.53
C TRP A 46 3.91 7.55 -5.09
N LEU A 47 3.75 6.24 -4.95
CA LEU A 47 2.61 5.50 -5.48
C LEU A 47 1.30 5.95 -4.82
N PHE A 48 1.29 6.11 -3.50
CA PHE A 48 0.11 6.58 -2.75
C PHE A 48 -0.38 7.94 -3.20
N ASN A 49 0.53 8.85 -3.56
CA ASN A 49 0.16 10.17 -4.06
C ASN A 49 -0.21 10.17 -5.55
N TRP A 50 0.13 9.11 -6.28
CA TRP A 50 -0.21 8.95 -7.69
C TRP A 50 -1.56 8.25 -7.90
N THR A 51 -1.94 7.34 -7.00
CA THR A 51 -3.18 6.58 -7.10
C THR A 51 -4.40 7.36 -6.66
N THR A 52 -5.58 6.85 -7.03
CA THR A 52 -6.87 7.40 -6.64
C THR A 52 -7.69 6.35 -5.87
N PRO A 53 -8.55 6.77 -4.92
CA PRO A 53 -8.85 8.16 -4.57
C PRO A 53 -7.73 8.83 -3.78
N GLU A 54 -7.48 10.11 -4.09
CA GLU A 54 -6.62 10.94 -3.25
C GLU A 54 -7.24 11.09 -1.86
N VAL A 55 -6.39 11.14 -0.83
CA VAL A 55 -6.81 11.45 0.54
C VAL A 55 -6.75 12.97 0.73
N PRO A 56 -7.89 13.67 0.94
CA PRO A 56 -7.88 15.11 1.14
C PRO A 56 -7.04 15.51 2.35
N LYS A 57 -6.49 16.73 2.32
CA LYS A 57 -5.73 17.27 3.45
C LYS A 57 -6.55 17.22 4.75
N GLY A 58 -5.97 16.64 5.80
CA GLY A 58 -6.61 16.50 7.11
C GLY A 58 -7.45 15.22 7.28
N TRP A 59 -7.54 14.38 6.24
CA TRP A 59 -8.17 13.07 6.32
C TRP A 59 -7.11 11.99 6.53
N HIS A 60 -7.51 10.88 7.15
CA HIS A 60 -6.63 9.73 7.39
C HIS A 60 -6.76 8.63 6.31
N ALA A 61 -7.89 8.60 5.60
CA ALA A 61 -8.15 7.62 4.53
C ALA A 61 -9.25 8.14 3.59
N ALA A 62 -9.27 7.59 2.38
CA ALA A 62 -10.35 7.78 1.41
C ALA A 62 -10.69 6.43 0.78
N LEU A 63 -11.98 6.21 0.47
CA LEU A 63 -12.47 5.02 -0.22
C LEU A 63 -13.36 5.45 -1.38
N SER A 64 -13.13 4.87 -2.56
CA SER A 64 -13.98 5.07 -3.72
C SER A 64 -14.39 3.73 -4.31
N LEU A 65 -15.68 3.44 -4.27
CA LEU A 65 -16.25 2.17 -4.74
C LEU A 65 -16.61 2.17 -6.24
N LYS A 66 -16.57 3.35 -6.89
CA LYS A 66 -17.08 3.54 -8.26
C LYS A 66 -16.01 3.91 -9.28
N ARG A 67 -14.86 4.41 -8.81
CA ARG A 67 -13.76 4.91 -9.64
C ARG A 67 -12.47 4.82 -8.82
N GLY A 68 -11.33 4.77 -9.49
CA GLY A 68 -10.05 4.65 -8.82
C GLY A 68 -8.97 4.22 -9.78
N THR A 69 -7.77 4.02 -9.24
CA THR A 69 -6.69 3.38 -9.99
C THR A 69 -6.98 1.90 -10.11
N LEU A 70 -6.98 1.37 -11.34
CA LEU A 70 -7.13 -0.05 -11.59
C LEU A 70 -5.86 -0.79 -11.18
N VAL A 71 -5.99 -1.76 -10.28
CA VAL A 71 -4.93 -2.72 -9.97
C VAL A 71 -5.24 -4.01 -10.72
N HIS A 72 -4.32 -4.44 -11.58
CA HIS A 72 -4.43 -5.70 -12.31
C HIS A 72 -3.32 -6.65 -11.84
N THR A 73 -3.73 -7.73 -11.18
CA THR A 73 -2.82 -8.76 -10.67
C THR A 73 -2.74 -9.92 -11.65
N HIS A 74 -1.53 -10.27 -12.08
CA HIS A 74 -1.26 -11.45 -12.88
C HIS A 74 -0.75 -12.59 -12.01
N PRO A 75 -1.12 -13.85 -12.31
CA PRO A 75 -0.49 -15.04 -11.73
C PRO A 75 1.00 -15.15 -12.09
#